data_AF-A0A836K408-F1
#
_entry.id   AF-A0A836K408-F1
#
_cell.length_a   1.000
_cell.length_b   1.000
_cell.length_c   1.000
_cell.angle_alpha   90.00
_cell.angle_beta   90.00
_cell.angle_gamma   90.00
#
_symmetry.space_group_name_H-M   'P 1'
#
loop_
_entity.id
_entity.type
_entity.pdbx_description
1 polymer ?
#
loop_
_entity_poly.entity_id
_entity_poly.type
_entity_poly.pdbx_seq_one_letter_code
_entity_poly.pdbx_strand_id
1 'polypeptide(L)'
;MEINKEKIRILQYYYDKGKNAAQACEKICAIYGEDTLSKSAARKWFARFRTGNFDVKDEPRSGRPEIMEKVERDKHVSIVEITKELGIDHKTILNHLHKVGYKKKLDVWIPHTSLITRQKLRELGWEVLMHPSYSPDIAPSNYHLFRSLQNSLNDVKLTSKEARENHLKQFFD
;
A
#
# COMPACT_ATOMS: atom_id res chain seq x y z
N MET A 1 15.25 -1.53 -9.75
CA MET A 1 16.41 -0.83 -10.33
C MET A 1 15.94 0.52 -10.84
N GLU A 2 16.26 1.55 -10.08
CA GLU A 2 15.89 2.93 -10.39
C GLU A 2 16.89 3.46 -11.43
N ILE A 3 16.42 3.75 -12.63
CA ILE A 3 17.26 4.33 -13.66
C ILE A 3 17.40 5.81 -13.31
N ASN A 4 18.61 6.23 -12.96
CA ASN A 4 18.88 7.61 -12.55
C ASN A 4 18.48 8.59 -13.68
N LYS A 5 17.97 9.77 -13.31
CA LYS A 5 17.43 10.79 -14.22
C LYS A 5 18.42 11.19 -15.32
N GLU A 6 19.71 11.17 -15.01
CA GLU A 6 20.80 11.44 -15.94
C GLU A 6 20.84 10.45 -17.11
N LYS A 7 20.66 9.15 -16.83
CA LYS A 7 20.66 8.10 -17.85
C LYS A 7 19.47 8.25 -18.81
N ILE A 8 18.33 8.71 -18.31
CA ILE A 8 17.12 8.97 -19.12
C ILE A 8 17.35 10.14 -20.07
N ARG A 9 18.01 11.22 -19.62
CA ARG A 9 18.41 12.34 -20.48
C ARG A 9 19.38 11.92 -21.59
N ILE A 10 20.33 11.03 -21.27
CA ILE A 10 21.27 10.49 -22.27
C ILE A 10 20.53 9.60 -23.29
N LEU A 11 19.55 8.79 -22.86
CA LEU A 11 18.69 8.04 -23.76
C LEU A 11 17.89 8.96 -24.69
N GLN A 12 17.34 10.06 -24.17
CA GLN A 12 16.62 11.05 -24.96
C GLN A 12 17.54 11.70 -26.00
N TYR A 13 18.75 12.09 -25.63
CA TYR A 13 19.75 12.62 -26.56
C TYR A 13 20.04 11.65 -27.73
N TYR A 14 20.19 10.35 -27.46
CA TYR A 14 20.41 9.37 -28.52
C TYR A 14 19.17 9.11 -29.37
N TYR A 15 17.97 9.22 -28.80
CA TYR A 15 16.71 9.19 -29.52
C TYR A 15 16.61 10.36 -30.51
N ASP A 16 16.91 11.58 -30.06
CA ASP A 16 16.89 12.79 -30.90
C ASP A 16 17.93 12.73 -32.03
N LYS A 17 19.04 12.00 -31.82
CA LYS A 17 20.04 11.70 -32.86
C LYS A 17 19.66 10.55 -33.81
N GLY A 18 18.45 10.01 -33.72
CA GLY A 18 17.96 8.94 -34.58
C GLY A 18 18.66 7.59 -34.36
N LYS A 19 19.30 7.36 -33.22
CA LYS A 19 19.87 6.05 -32.87
C LYS A 19 18.80 5.11 -32.37
N ASN A 20 19.05 3.80 -32.43
CA ASN A 20 18.12 2.82 -31.88
C ASN A 20 18.37 2.60 -30.36
N ALA A 21 17.39 2.04 -29.66
CA ALA A 21 17.46 1.81 -28.22
C ALA A 21 18.61 0.89 -27.80
N ALA A 22 18.97 -0.10 -28.63
CA ALA A 22 20.06 -1.03 -28.34
C ALA A 22 21.43 -0.34 -28.44
N GLN A 23 21.64 0.47 -29.47
CA GLN A 23 22.82 1.29 -29.67
C GLN A 23 22.99 2.31 -28.54
N ALA A 24 21.89 2.95 -28.12
CA ALA A 24 21.92 3.88 -27.00
C ALA A 24 22.28 3.16 -25.69
N CYS A 25 21.69 1.99 -25.45
CA CYS A 25 21.99 1.14 -24.30
C CYS A 25 23.47 0.71 -24.27
N GLU A 26 24.00 0.22 -25.38
CA GLU A 26 25.40 -0.22 -25.50
C GLU A 26 26.38 0.93 -25.25
N LYS A 27 26.10 2.13 -25.78
CA LYS A 27 26.91 3.32 -25.51
C LYS A 27 26.88 3.75 -24.05
N ILE A 28 25.71 3.69 -23.41
CA ILE A 28 25.58 4.01 -21.99
C ILE A 28 26.30 2.98 -21.13
N CYS A 29 26.14 1.69 -21.41
CA CYS A 29 26.85 0.63 -20.69
C CYS A 29 28.37 0.72 -20.90
N ALA A 30 28.84 1.12 -22.09
CA ALA A 30 30.27 1.34 -22.34
C ALA A 30 30.86 2.49 -21.51
N ILE A 31 30.09 3.54 -21.23
CA ILE A 31 30.56 4.70 -20.45
C ILE A 31 30.46 4.46 -18.94
N TYR A 32 29.39 3.81 -18.49
CA TYR A 32 29.03 3.74 -17.06
C TYR A 32 29.17 2.34 -16.43
N GLY A 33 29.39 1.29 -17.23
CA GLY A 33 29.53 -0.11 -16.78
C GLY A 33 28.50 -1.06 -17.40
N GLU A 34 28.85 -2.34 -17.52
CA GLU A 34 28.18 -3.32 -18.39
C GLU A 34 26.70 -3.61 -18.03
N ASP A 35 26.31 -3.43 -16.76
CA ASP A 35 24.95 -3.64 -16.25
C ASP A 35 24.20 -2.35 -15.85
N THR A 36 24.70 -1.20 -16.30
CA THR A 36 24.15 0.12 -15.92
C THR A 36 22.70 0.32 -16.34
N LEU A 37 22.33 -0.23 -17.51
CA LEU A 37 21.04 -0.07 -18.14
C LEU A 37 20.69 -1.34 -18.92
N SER A 38 19.50 -1.90 -18.71
CA SER A 38 19.07 -3.07 -19.47
C SER A 38 18.54 -2.66 -20.86
N LYS A 39 18.75 -3.52 -21.86
CA LYS A 39 18.19 -3.33 -23.21
C LYS A 39 16.65 -3.20 -23.18
N SER A 40 15.99 -3.88 -22.24
CA SER A 40 14.53 -3.79 -22.05
C SER A 40 14.10 -2.41 -21.51
N ALA A 41 14.85 -1.84 -20.57
CA ALA A 41 14.59 -0.51 -20.07
C ALA A 41 14.79 0.56 -21.15
N ALA A 42 15.86 0.46 -21.95
CA ALA A 42 16.10 1.36 -23.07
C ALA A 42 14.92 1.35 -24.05
N ARG A 43 14.43 0.15 -24.43
CA ARG A 43 13.27 0.01 -25.32
C ARG A 43 12.01 0.64 -24.73
N LYS A 44 11.75 0.45 -23.44
CA LYS A 44 10.58 1.02 -22.75
C LYS A 44 10.61 2.55 -22.78
N TRP A 45 11.77 3.16 -22.54
CA TRP A 45 11.95 4.61 -22.66
C TRP A 45 11.80 5.12 -24.09
N PHE A 46 12.39 4.42 -25.07
CA PHE A 46 12.22 4.77 -26.48
C PHE A 46 10.77 4.69 -26.95
N ALA A 47 9.99 3.73 -26.43
CA ALA A 47 8.55 3.68 -26.70
C ALA A 47 7.83 4.92 -26.14
N ARG A 48 8.18 5.38 -24.92
CA ARG A 48 7.64 6.61 -24.33
C ARG A 48 8.00 7.88 -25.11
N PHE A 49 9.23 7.97 -25.61
CA PHE A 49 9.66 9.11 -26.43
C PHE A 49 8.89 9.20 -27.75
N ARG A 50 8.56 8.04 -28.36
CA ARG A 50 7.71 8.01 -29.57
C ARG A 50 6.29 8.51 -29.32
N THR A 51 5.76 8.35 -28.11
CA THR A 51 4.45 8.87 -27.72
C THR A 51 4.51 10.33 -27.26
N GLY A 52 5.67 11.00 -27.41
CA GLY A 52 5.86 12.39 -26.98
C GLY A 52 5.94 12.59 -25.46
N ASN A 53 6.06 11.50 -24.68
CA ASN A 53 6.20 11.58 -23.24
C ASN A 53 7.69 11.58 -22.86
N PHE A 54 8.19 12.75 -22.48
CA PHE A 54 9.56 12.99 -22.04
C PHE A 54 9.68 13.20 -20.53
N ASP A 55 8.60 13.01 -19.76
CA ASP A 55 8.68 13.15 -18.31
C ASP A 55 9.52 12.00 -17.72
N VAL A 56 10.45 12.38 -16.86
CA VAL A 56 11.38 11.48 -16.17
C VAL A 56 10.72 10.93 -14.90
N LYS A 57 9.61 11.53 -14.44
CA LYS A 57 8.87 11.07 -13.27
C LYS A 57 8.09 9.80 -13.60
N ASP A 58 8.02 8.92 -12.61
CA ASP A 58 7.09 7.79 -12.65
C ASP A 58 5.65 8.31 -12.67
N GLU A 59 4.84 7.74 -13.56
CA GLU A 59 3.40 7.95 -13.53
C GLU A 59 2.82 7.44 -12.20
N PRO A 60 1.74 8.07 -11.69
CA PRO A 60 1.05 7.56 -10.51
C PRO A 60 0.69 6.09 -10.71
N ARG A 61 1.20 5.22 -9.84
CA ARG A 61 0.88 3.80 -9.88
C ARG A 61 -0.61 3.62 -9.58
N SER A 62 -1.38 3.02 -10.48
CA SER A 62 -2.85 2.91 -10.38
C SER A 62 -3.38 1.93 -9.30
N GLY A 63 -2.65 1.71 -8.21
CA GLY A 63 -2.95 0.62 -7.26
C GLY A 63 -3.29 1.01 -5.83
N ARG A 64 -3.14 2.28 -5.41
CA ARG A 64 -3.16 2.68 -3.99
C ARG A 64 -4.06 3.88 -3.61
N PRO A 65 -4.33 4.89 -4.47
CA PRO A 65 -5.11 6.06 -4.05
C PRO A 65 -6.63 5.90 -4.07
N GLU A 66 -7.18 5.09 -4.96
CA GLU A 66 -8.60 5.23 -5.38
C GLU A 66 -9.62 4.85 -4.29
N ILE A 67 -9.31 3.84 -3.46
CA ILE A 67 -10.15 3.44 -2.33
C ILE A 67 -10.12 4.51 -1.23
N MET A 68 -8.94 5.04 -0.91
CA MET A 68 -8.77 6.05 0.14
C MET A 68 -9.40 7.38 -0.28
N GLU A 69 -9.20 7.80 -1.53
CA GLU A 69 -9.77 9.04 -2.06
C GLU A 69 -11.31 9.06 -1.94
N LYS A 70 -11.98 7.93 -2.20
CA LYS A 70 -13.44 7.84 -2.03
C LYS A 70 -13.88 7.98 -0.58
N VAL A 71 -13.19 7.29 0.34
CA VAL A 71 -13.50 7.35 1.77
C VAL A 71 -13.16 8.71 2.39
N GLU A 72 -12.17 9.41 1.85
CA GLU A 72 -11.84 10.78 2.25
C GLU A 72 -12.84 11.80 1.72
N ARG A 73 -13.32 11.60 0.48
CA ARG A 73 -14.35 12.45 -0.15
C ARG A 73 -15.70 12.31 0.53
N ASP A 74 -16.11 11.08 0.84
CA ASP A 74 -17.30 10.79 1.63
C ASP A 74 -17.01 9.74 2.70
N LYS A 75 -17.10 10.16 3.96
CA LYS A 75 -16.87 9.29 5.11
C LYS A 75 -18.02 8.33 5.38
N HIS A 76 -19.20 8.53 4.78
CA HIS A 76 -20.36 7.64 4.96
C HIS A 76 -20.45 6.57 3.87
N VAL A 77 -19.57 6.63 2.87
CA VAL A 77 -19.62 5.75 1.71
C VAL A 77 -19.75 4.28 2.10
N SER A 78 -20.68 3.58 1.47
CA SER A 78 -20.84 2.15 1.66
C SER A 78 -19.75 1.40 0.90
N ILE A 79 -19.28 0.28 1.47
CA ILE A 79 -18.35 -0.60 0.75
C ILE A 79 -18.99 -1.06 -0.57
N VAL A 80 -20.31 -1.28 -0.58
CA VAL A 80 -21.06 -1.69 -1.77
C VAL A 80 -20.96 -0.66 -2.90
N GLU A 81 -20.98 0.63 -2.58
CA GLU A 81 -20.84 1.71 -3.56
C GLU A 81 -19.42 1.73 -4.13
N ILE A 82 -18.41 1.61 -3.27
CA ILE A 82 -17.00 1.51 -3.69
C ILE A 82 -16.79 0.28 -4.59
N THR A 83 -17.34 -0.88 -4.22
CA THR A 83 -17.28 -2.12 -5.00
C THR A 83 -17.87 -1.92 -6.40
N LYS A 84 -19.07 -1.33 -6.50
CA LYS A 84 -19.75 -1.11 -7.78
C LYS A 84 -18.95 -0.17 -8.70
N GLU A 85 -18.40 0.89 -8.13
CA GLU A 85 -17.68 1.89 -8.92
C GLU A 85 -16.27 1.46 -9.32
N LEU A 86 -15.55 0.73 -8.45
CA LEU A 86 -14.17 0.30 -8.72
C LEU A 86 -14.08 -1.10 -9.34
N GLY A 87 -15.17 -1.88 -9.32
CA GLY A 87 -15.15 -3.29 -9.71
C GLY A 87 -14.26 -4.17 -8.82
N ILE A 88 -13.92 -3.70 -7.62
CA ILE A 88 -13.07 -4.42 -6.66
C ILE A 88 -13.95 -5.18 -5.68
N ASP A 89 -13.55 -6.41 -5.33
CA ASP A 89 -14.26 -7.22 -4.35
C ASP A 89 -14.36 -6.56 -2.96
N HIS A 90 -15.51 -6.74 -2.30
CA HIS A 90 -15.83 -6.15 -1.00
C HIS A 90 -14.81 -6.51 0.09
N LYS A 91 -14.31 -7.76 0.12
CA LYS A 91 -13.32 -8.21 1.11
C LYS A 91 -11.98 -7.55 0.88
N THR A 92 -11.61 -7.31 -0.38
CA THR A 92 -10.38 -6.62 -0.75
C THR A 92 -10.40 -5.17 -0.26
N ILE A 93 -11.52 -4.46 -0.48
CA ILE A 93 -11.70 -3.09 0.00
C ILE A 93 -11.64 -3.04 1.54
N LEU A 94 -12.36 -3.92 2.23
CA LEU A 94 -12.37 -3.96 3.68
C LEU A 94 -10.99 -4.26 4.27
N ASN A 95 -10.29 -5.26 3.74
CA ASN A 95 -8.92 -5.60 4.15
C ASN A 95 -7.96 -4.44 3.92
N HIS A 96 -8.12 -3.73 2.80
CA HIS A 96 -7.31 -2.56 2.48
C HIS A 96 -7.56 -1.43 3.49
N LEU A 97 -8.83 -1.06 3.73
CA LEU A 97 -9.22 -0.03 4.69
C LEU A 97 -8.74 -0.35 6.11
N HIS A 98 -8.86 -1.60 6.53
CA HIS A 98 -8.35 -2.03 7.83
C HIS A 98 -6.81 -1.91 7.91
N LYS A 99 -6.10 -2.31 6.85
CA LYS A 99 -4.63 -2.22 6.76
C LYS A 99 -4.13 -0.77 6.77
N VAL A 100 -4.87 0.16 6.16
CA VAL A 100 -4.54 1.59 6.21
C VAL A 100 -5.07 2.29 7.47
N GLY A 101 -5.72 1.55 8.37
CA GLY A 101 -6.14 2.02 9.68
C GLY A 101 -7.48 2.75 9.70
N TYR A 102 -8.33 2.55 8.70
CA TYR A 102 -9.72 3.01 8.72
C TYR A 102 -10.63 1.97 9.39
N LYS A 103 -11.54 2.45 10.23
CA LYS A 103 -12.56 1.64 10.89
C LYS A 103 -13.92 2.32 10.78
N LYS A 104 -14.96 1.56 10.44
CA LYS A 104 -16.33 2.08 10.39
C LYS A 104 -16.91 2.15 11.80
N LYS A 105 -17.39 3.32 12.23
CA LYS A 105 -18.10 3.54 13.50
C LYS A 105 -19.36 4.36 13.22
N LEU A 106 -20.52 3.85 13.62
CA LEU A 106 -21.83 4.50 13.40
C LEU A 106 -21.98 4.99 11.95
N ASP A 107 -21.67 4.10 11.01
CA ASP A 107 -21.69 4.36 9.56
C ASP A 107 -20.63 5.36 9.02
N VAL A 108 -19.72 5.85 9.86
CA VAL A 108 -18.65 6.76 9.46
C VAL A 108 -17.31 6.03 9.41
N TRP A 109 -16.56 6.18 8.32
CA TRP A 109 -15.17 5.74 8.21
C TRP A 109 -14.24 6.68 8.96
N ILE A 110 -13.57 6.16 9.98
CA ILE A 110 -12.68 6.93 10.85
C ILE A 110 -11.28 6.33 10.80
N PRO A 111 -10.26 7.07 10.36
CA PRO A 111 -8.88 6.63 10.49
C PRO A 111 -8.46 6.68 11.96
N HIS A 112 -7.67 5.70 12.39
CA HIS A 112 -7.11 5.64 13.75
C HIS A 112 -6.25 6.87 14.11
N THR A 113 -5.75 7.60 13.10
CA THR A 113 -4.98 8.84 13.24
C THR A 113 -5.82 10.12 13.10
N SER A 114 -7.14 10.00 12.93
CA SER A 114 -8.04 11.16 12.79
C SER A 114 -7.92 12.14 13.96
N LEU A 115 -8.16 13.42 13.65
CA LEU A 115 -8.19 14.48 14.67
C LEU A 115 -9.18 14.18 15.79
N ILE A 116 -10.35 13.63 15.45
CA ILE A 116 -11.39 13.25 16.43
C ILE A 116 -10.86 12.19 17.40
N THR A 117 -10.20 11.16 16.88
CA THR A 117 -9.62 10.10 17.72
C THR A 117 -8.50 10.64 18.60
N ARG A 118 -7.61 11.47 18.05
CA ARG A 118 -6.53 12.11 18.81
C ARG A 118 -7.04 13.08 19.89
N GLN A 119 -8.08 13.85 19.57
CA GLN A 119 -8.72 14.75 20.52
C GLN A 119 -9.35 13.96 21.67
N LYS A 120 -10.08 12.87 21.36
CA LYS A 120 -10.66 12.01 22.39
C LYS A 120 -9.60 11.37 23.29
N LEU A 121 -8.49 10.90 22.73
CA LEU A 121 -7.37 10.36 23.51
C LEU A 121 -6.75 11.41 24.44
N ARG A 122 -6.63 12.67 23.97
CA ARG A 122 -6.18 13.79 24.79
C ARG A 122 -7.19 14.13 25.90
N GLU A 123 -8.48 14.16 25.61
CA GLU A 123 -9.54 14.39 26.61
C GLU A 123 -9.53 13.33 27.71
N LEU A 124 -9.24 12.07 27.36
CA LEU A 124 -9.10 10.97 28.32
C LEU A 124 -7.76 11.01 29.08
N GLY A 125 -6.84 11.93 28.72
CA GLY A 125 -5.51 12.04 29.31
C GLY A 125 -4.55 10.93 28.91
N TRP A 126 -4.81 10.22 27.82
CA TRP A 126 -3.98 9.08 27.39
C TRP A 126 -2.84 9.56 26.48
N GLU A 127 -1.62 9.18 26.83
CA GLU A 127 -0.46 9.40 25.97
C GLU A 127 -0.44 8.39 24.82
N VAL A 128 -0.32 8.89 23.59
CA VAL A 128 -0.25 8.04 22.39
C VAL A 128 1.22 7.76 22.08
N LEU A 129 1.67 6.55 22.40
CA LEU A 129 3.02 6.09 22.07
C LEU A 129 3.20 6.02 20.55
N MET A 130 4.34 6.51 20.06
CA MET A 130 4.69 6.39 18.65
C MET A 130 4.92 4.93 18.28
N HIS A 131 4.22 4.44 17.26
CA HIS A 131 4.40 3.10 16.73
C HIS A 131 4.90 3.16 15.28
N PRO A 132 6.03 2.50 14.96
CA PRO A 132 6.56 2.48 13.60
C PRO A 132 5.62 1.75 12.63
N SER A 133 5.69 2.16 11.37
CA SER A 133 4.91 1.51 10.31
C SER A 133 5.36 0.06 10.11
N TYR A 134 4.39 -0.85 10.01
CA TYR A 134 4.61 -2.29 9.76
C TYR A 134 5.48 -3.01 10.80
N SER A 135 5.34 -2.67 12.08
CA SER A 135 6.08 -3.31 13.18
C SER A 135 5.21 -4.17 14.10
N PRO A 136 4.63 -5.27 13.61
CA PRO A 136 3.81 -6.16 14.44
C PRO A 136 4.62 -6.85 15.55
N ASP A 137 5.93 -6.97 15.38
CA ASP A 137 6.91 -7.50 16.34
C ASP A 137 7.06 -6.63 17.59
N ILE A 138 6.73 -5.33 17.50
CA ILE A 138 6.80 -4.39 18.63
C ILE A 138 5.44 -4.24 19.32
N ALA A 139 4.36 -4.73 18.70
CA ALA A 139 3.01 -4.63 19.26
C ALA A 139 2.72 -5.82 20.21
N PRO A 140 2.60 -5.63 21.54
CA PRO A 140 2.42 -6.73 22.50
C PRO A 140 1.18 -7.57 22.21
N SER A 141 0.11 -6.94 21.71
CA SER A 141 -1.08 -7.64 21.26
C SER A 141 -0.80 -8.63 20.13
N ASN A 142 0.05 -8.28 19.17
CA ASN A 142 0.32 -9.11 18.00
C ASN A 142 1.30 -10.25 18.32
N TYR A 143 2.48 -9.94 18.87
CA TYR A 143 3.52 -10.97 19.06
C TYR A 143 3.26 -11.89 20.26
N HIS A 144 2.56 -11.41 21.30
CA HIS A 144 2.31 -12.18 22.52
C HIS A 144 0.87 -12.69 22.55
N LEU A 145 -0.11 -11.79 22.67
CA LEU A 145 -1.50 -12.17 22.92
C LEU A 145 -2.12 -12.96 21.76
N PHE A 146 -2.12 -12.40 20.54
CA PHE A 146 -2.76 -13.04 19.40
C PHE A 146 -2.02 -14.28 18.92
N ARG A 147 -0.69 -14.36 19.12
CA ARG A 147 0.06 -15.59 18.90
C ARG A 147 -0.39 -16.70 19.86
N SER A 148 -0.51 -16.39 21.16
CA SER A 148 -0.99 -17.35 22.15
C SER A 148 -2.43 -17.79 21.88
N LEU A 149 -3.30 -16.84 21.54
CA LEU A 149 -4.69 -17.11 21.16
C LEU A 149 -4.79 -17.96 19.89
N GLN A 150 -3.94 -17.72 18.89
CA GLN A 150 -3.92 -18.54 17.69
C GLN A 150 -3.57 -20.00 18.01
N ASN A 151 -2.61 -20.23 18.91
CA ASN A 151 -2.23 -21.57 19.33
C ASN A 151 -3.39 -22.28 20.05
N SER A 152 -4.14 -21.58 20.91
CA SER A 152 -5.31 -22.18 21.60
C SER A 152 -6.47 -22.51 20.64
N LEU A 153 -6.54 -21.81 19.50
CA LEU A 153 -7.59 -21.99 18.50
C LEU A 153 -7.27 -23.06 17.44
N ASN A 154 -6.00 -23.42 17.24
CA ASN A 154 -5.59 -24.32 16.13
C ASN A 154 -6.29 -25.70 16.17
N ASP A 155 -6.63 -26.20 17.36
CA ASP A 155 -7.26 -27.52 17.54
C ASP A 155 -8.76 -27.46 17.86
N VAL A 156 -9.36 -26.27 17.87
CA VAL A 156 -10.74 -26.06 18.34
C VAL A 156 -11.66 -25.64 17.20
N LYS A 157 -12.68 -26.45 16.91
CA LYS A 157 -13.77 -26.08 15.99
C LYS A 157 -14.88 -25.36 16.74
N LEU A 158 -14.92 -24.03 16.61
CA LEU A 158 -15.96 -23.21 17.20
C LEU A 158 -17.07 -22.91 16.17
N THR A 159 -18.15 -23.68 16.21
CA THR A 159 -19.25 -23.61 15.23
C THR A 159 -20.31 -22.56 15.56
N SER A 160 -20.48 -22.24 16.86
CA SER A 160 -21.45 -21.24 17.33
C SER A 160 -20.77 -19.95 17.78
N LYS A 161 -21.51 -18.84 17.75
CA LYS A 161 -21.07 -17.56 18.33
C LYS A 161 -20.87 -17.69 19.85
N GLU A 162 -21.80 -18.35 20.54
CA GLU A 162 -21.71 -18.58 21.99
C GLU A 162 -20.48 -19.41 22.36
N ALA A 163 -20.16 -20.43 21.56
CA ALA A 163 -18.97 -21.24 21.76
C ALA A 163 -17.68 -20.41 21.65
N ARG A 164 -17.62 -19.46 20.70
CA ARG A 164 -16.49 -18.53 20.56
C ARG A 164 -16.38 -17.58 21.75
N GLU A 165 -17.49 -17.02 22.20
CA GLU A 165 -17.50 -16.10 23.34
C GLU A 165 -17.09 -16.80 24.64
N ASN A 166 -17.57 -18.02 24.88
CA ASN A 166 -17.20 -18.81 26.05
C ASN A 166 -15.72 -19.23 26.02
N HIS A 167 -15.20 -19.65 24.86
CA HIS A 167 -13.78 -19.98 24.72
C HIS A 167 -12.88 -18.75 24.97
N LEU A 168 -13.28 -17.58 24.48
CA LEU A 168 -12.55 -16.35 24.74
C LEU A 168 -12.57 -15.97 26.22
N LYS A 169 -13.73 -16.09 26.91
CA LYS A 169 -13.80 -15.86 28.36
C LYS A 169 -12.82 -16.78 29.10
N GLN A 170 -12.88 -18.07 28.83
CA GLN A 170 -11.99 -19.05 29.45
C GLN A 170 -10.49 -18.81 29.14
N PHE A 171 -10.16 -18.25 27.97
CA PHE A 171 -8.77 -17.91 27.64
C PHE A 171 -8.24 -16.70 28.43
N PHE A 172 -9.12 -15.77 28.81
CA PHE A 172 -8.77 -14.52 29.51
C PHE A 172 -9.02 -14.56 31.03
N ASP A 173 -9.79 -15.54 31.52
CA ASP A 173 -9.98 -15.84 32.94
C ASP A 173 -8.69 -16.41 33.58
#